data_AF-A0A7S0BZY6-F1
#
_entry.id   AF-A0A7S0BZY6-F1
#
_cell.length_a   1.000
_cell.length_b   1.000
_cell.length_c   1.000
_cell.angle_alpha   90.00
_cell.angle_beta   90.00
_cell.angle_gamma   90.00
#
_symmetry.space_group_name_H-M   'P 1'
#
loop_
_entity.id
_entity.type
_entity.pdbx_description
1 polymer ?
#
loop_
_entity_poly.entity_id
_entity_poly.type
_entity_poly.pdbx_seq_one_letter_code
_entity_poly.pdbx_strand_id
1 'polypeptide(L)'
;GGGVMDALHVYATDEDQESHKKAIRSLAMELRNLGTKKDLPTVWITPPTIHTKALGTEEKRENMNEEEVENMRVLYSNLGVNDAASFVIDGPSFTGNDRVTESHDGIQYAAEFYDVGAQILFNALDWLLPHDDPDDLDPFVAPETGSMGSSLLGIMILLFAFLSLFFFDSYLGLSYISSVFSNGVTPCDLYEEAFNPILERIPKQH
;
A
#
# COMPACT_ATOMS: atom_id res chain seq x y z
N GLY A 1 16.07 -5.73 4.19
CA GLY A 1 15.68 -7.14 4.16
C GLY A 1 15.51 -7.59 5.59
N GLY A 2 14.32 -8.04 5.95
CA GLY A 2 13.96 -8.43 7.32
C GLY A 2 12.50 -8.88 7.39
N GLY A 3 12.01 -9.52 6.33
CA GLY A 3 10.65 -10.05 6.28
C GLY A 3 10.58 -11.42 6.93
N VAL A 4 9.37 -11.95 7.11
CA VAL A 4 9.13 -13.32 7.63
C VAL A 4 9.85 -14.39 6.80
N MET A 5 10.08 -14.16 5.51
CA MET A 5 10.91 -15.05 4.67
C MET A 5 12.37 -15.06 5.09
N ASP A 6 12.92 -13.95 5.59
CA ASP A 6 14.27 -13.94 6.15
C ASP A 6 14.36 -14.80 7.41
N ALA A 7 13.28 -15.30 8.01
CA ALA A 7 13.33 -16.24 9.14
C ALA A 7 13.48 -17.72 8.71
N LEU A 8 13.48 -18.03 7.40
CA LEU A 8 13.66 -19.40 6.91
C LEU A 8 15.04 -19.98 7.28
N HIS A 9 16.08 -19.15 7.44
CA HIS A 9 17.39 -19.60 7.94
C HIS A 9 17.38 -20.10 9.40
N VAL A 10 16.30 -19.89 10.15
CA VAL A 10 16.21 -20.21 11.59
C VAL A 10 15.71 -21.65 11.82
N TYR A 11 15.19 -22.35 10.81
CA TYR A 11 14.61 -23.70 10.97
C TYR A 11 15.64 -24.84 10.90
N ALA A 12 16.83 -24.64 11.46
CA ALA A 12 17.92 -25.60 11.34
C ALA A 12 17.79 -26.80 12.30
N THR A 13 16.97 -26.72 13.35
CA THR A 13 16.85 -27.80 14.36
C THR A 13 15.54 -28.58 14.23
N ASP A 14 15.56 -29.86 14.64
CA ASP A 14 14.38 -30.73 14.66
C ASP A 14 13.24 -30.15 15.52
N GLU A 15 13.60 -29.44 16.61
CA GLU A 15 12.65 -28.79 17.51
C GLU A 15 11.94 -27.61 16.81
N ASP A 16 12.68 -26.80 16.05
CA ASP A 16 12.14 -25.69 15.28
C ASP A 16 11.23 -26.18 14.15
N GLN A 17 11.59 -27.28 13.49
CA GLN A 17 10.77 -27.90 12.46
C GLN A 17 9.44 -28.44 13.02
N GLU A 18 9.46 -29.10 14.18
CA GLU A 18 8.23 -29.57 14.83
C GLU A 18 7.37 -28.40 15.34
N SER A 19 7.99 -27.34 15.87
CA SER A 19 7.30 -26.10 16.24
C SER A 19 6.61 -25.47 15.02
N HIS A 20 7.31 -25.40 13.88
CA HIS A 20 6.77 -24.88 12.63
C HIS A 20 5.59 -25.72 12.13
N LYS A 21 5.71 -27.05 12.10
CA LYS A 21 4.60 -27.96 11.75
C LYS A 21 3.39 -27.76 12.67
N LYS A 22 3.61 -27.55 13.97
CA LYS A 22 2.54 -27.26 14.93
C LYS A 22 1.84 -25.93 14.61
N ALA A 23 2.60 -24.88 14.28
CA ALA A 23 2.06 -23.60 13.86
C ALA A 23 1.21 -23.73 12.60
N ILE A 24 1.68 -24.49 11.59
CA ILE A 24 0.94 -24.74 10.36
C ILE A 24 -0.37 -25.49 10.62
N ARG A 25 -0.35 -26.52 11.47
CA ARG A 25 -1.59 -27.23 11.85
C ARG A 25 -2.58 -26.31 12.56
N SER A 26 -2.09 -25.39 13.40
CA SER A 26 -2.93 -24.36 14.03
C SER A 26 -3.54 -23.44 12.98
N LEU A 27 -2.74 -22.96 12.03
CA LEU A 27 -3.19 -22.12 10.92
C LEU A 27 -4.31 -22.81 10.11
N ALA A 28 -4.11 -24.06 9.70
CA ALA A 28 -5.13 -24.82 8.97
C ALA A 28 -6.44 -24.96 9.77
N MET A 29 -6.33 -25.16 11.09
CA MET A 29 -7.51 -25.22 11.97
C MET A 29 -8.22 -23.88 12.08
N GLU A 30 -7.48 -22.78 12.18
CA GLU A 30 -8.04 -21.42 12.22
C GLU A 30 -8.75 -21.05 10.92
N LEU A 31 -8.13 -21.34 9.76
CA LEU A 31 -8.74 -21.15 8.45
C LEU A 31 -10.06 -21.94 8.33
N ARG A 32 -10.05 -23.22 8.71
CA ARG A 32 -11.29 -24.02 8.76
C ARG A 32 -12.33 -23.43 9.70
N ASN A 33 -11.93 -22.93 10.86
CA ASN A 33 -12.86 -22.29 11.79
C ASN A 33 -13.48 -21.01 11.20
N LEU A 34 -12.72 -20.21 10.46
CA LEU A 34 -13.23 -19.02 9.79
C LEU A 34 -14.26 -19.41 8.73
N GLY A 35 -13.93 -20.37 7.85
CA GLY A 35 -14.86 -20.83 6.81
C GLY A 35 -16.11 -21.51 7.37
N THR A 36 -15.96 -22.44 8.33
CA THR A 36 -17.09 -23.26 8.80
C THR A 36 -17.93 -22.63 9.91
N LYS A 37 -17.33 -21.83 10.81
CA LYS A 37 -18.06 -21.26 11.96
C LYS A 37 -18.49 -19.82 11.76
N LYS A 38 -17.75 -19.06 10.96
CA LYS A 38 -18.04 -17.64 10.72
C LYS A 38 -18.56 -17.38 9.31
N ASP A 39 -18.58 -18.40 8.45
CA ASP A 39 -19.00 -18.28 7.06
C ASP A 39 -18.22 -17.19 6.30
N LEU A 40 -16.93 -17.07 6.63
CA LEU A 40 -16.05 -16.08 6.01
C LEU A 40 -15.16 -16.75 4.96
N PRO A 41 -15.15 -16.26 3.71
CA PRO A 41 -14.22 -16.76 2.72
C PRO A 41 -12.78 -16.40 3.11
N THR A 42 -11.88 -17.36 2.99
CA THR A 42 -10.44 -17.17 3.27
C THR A 42 -9.62 -17.48 2.03
N VAL A 43 -8.69 -16.58 1.70
CA VAL A 43 -7.76 -16.77 0.60
C VAL A 43 -6.36 -17.04 1.16
N TRP A 44 -5.71 -18.10 0.67
CA TRP A 44 -4.33 -18.42 0.98
C TRP A 44 -3.45 -18.17 -0.24
N ILE A 45 -2.28 -17.55 -0.04
CA ILE A 45 -1.31 -17.31 -1.11
C ILE A 45 -0.10 -18.20 -0.82
N THR A 46 0.21 -19.12 -1.74
CA THR A 46 1.42 -19.93 -1.60
C THR A 46 2.66 -19.08 -1.89
N PRO A 47 3.77 -19.30 -1.17
CA PRO A 47 5.03 -18.62 -1.43
C PRO A 47 5.43 -18.63 -2.91
N PRO A 48 5.78 -17.48 -3.52
CA PRO A 48 6.27 -17.44 -4.89
C PRO A 48 7.63 -18.14 -5.03
N THR A 49 8.03 -18.37 -6.27
CA THR A 49 9.36 -18.90 -6.61
C THR A 49 10.44 -17.88 -6.21
N ILE A 50 11.56 -18.35 -5.70
CA ILE A 50 12.73 -17.57 -5.29
C ILE A 50 13.85 -17.77 -6.32
N HIS A 51 14.47 -16.69 -6.73
CA HIS A 51 15.66 -16.75 -7.58
C HIS A 51 16.91 -16.88 -6.70
N THR A 52 17.27 -18.13 -6.37
CA THR A 52 18.38 -18.45 -5.45
C THR A 52 19.69 -17.75 -5.82
N LYS A 53 20.03 -17.66 -7.11
CA LYS A 53 21.29 -17.02 -7.56
C LYS A 53 21.33 -15.51 -7.35
N ALA A 54 20.16 -14.84 -7.29
CA ALA A 54 20.07 -13.41 -7.05
C ALA A 54 20.09 -13.05 -5.55
N LEU A 55 20.04 -14.04 -4.65
CA LEU A 55 20.16 -13.80 -3.21
C LEU A 55 21.53 -13.21 -2.87
N GLY A 56 21.53 -12.15 -2.06
CA GLY A 56 22.72 -11.34 -1.79
C GLY A 56 23.78 -11.96 -0.88
N THR A 57 23.45 -13.01 -0.10
CA THR A 57 24.37 -13.64 0.85
C THR A 57 24.42 -15.15 0.66
N GLU A 58 25.58 -15.75 0.89
CA GLU A 58 25.76 -17.21 0.76
C GLU A 58 24.89 -17.97 1.76
N GLU A 59 24.79 -17.48 3.00
CA GLU A 59 23.90 -18.01 4.02
C GLU A 59 22.44 -18.11 3.57
N LYS A 60 21.93 -17.09 2.83
CA LYS A 60 20.58 -17.13 2.26
C LYS A 60 20.48 -18.10 1.10
N ARG A 61 21.53 -18.28 0.31
CA ARG A 61 21.54 -19.26 -0.78
C ARG A 61 21.55 -20.69 -0.26
N GLU A 62 22.20 -20.94 0.86
CA GLU A 62 22.22 -22.26 1.48
C GLU A 62 20.89 -22.59 2.15
N ASN A 63 20.30 -21.64 2.90
CA ASN A 63 19.13 -21.91 3.75
C ASN A 63 17.78 -21.43 3.20
N MET A 64 17.75 -20.64 2.13
CA MET A 64 16.52 -20.10 1.51
C MET A 64 16.51 -20.33 -0.01
N ASN A 65 17.12 -21.43 -0.47
CA ASN A 65 17.04 -21.80 -1.87
C ASN A 65 15.62 -22.21 -2.27
N GLU A 66 15.41 -22.31 -3.58
CA GLU A 66 14.10 -22.67 -4.14
C GLU A 66 13.63 -24.07 -3.75
N GLU A 67 14.56 -25.01 -3.52
CA GLU A 67 14.23 -26.37 -3.08
C GLU A 67 13.63 -26.37 -1.66
N GLU A 68 14.19 -25.59 -0.74
CA GLU A 68 13.65 -25.41 0.61
C GLU A 68 12.26 -24.74 0.61
N VAL A 69 12.06 -23.75 -0.27
CA VAL A 69 10.76 -23.07 -0.39
C VAL A 69 9.72 -24.00 -1.03
N GLU A 70 10.11 -24.85 -1.97
CA GLU A 70 9.25 -25.89 -2.51
C GLU A 70 8.85 -26.91 -1.45
N ASN A 71 9.80 -27.38 -0.64
CA ASN A 71 9.52 -28.26 0.49
C ASN A 71 8.52 -27.63 1.47
N MET A 72 8.64 -26.32 1.72
CA MET A 72 7.68 -25.57 2.54
C MET A 72 6.29 -25.50 1.88
N ARG A 73 6.19 -25.26 0.56
CA ARG A 73 4.90 -25.28 -0.15
C ARG A 73 4.22 -26.65 -0.04
N VAL A 74 4.98 -27.71 -0.25
CA VAL A 74 4.53 -29.10 -0.08
C VAL A 74 4.07 -29.34 1.37
N LEU A 75 4.78 -28.80 2.35
CA LEU A 75 4.42 -28.92 3.77
C LEU A 75 3.07 -28.25 4.08
N TYR A 76 2.83 -27.04 3.60
CA TYR A 76 1.55 -26.35 3.78
C TYR A 76 0.39 -27.13 3.15
N SER A 77 0.60 -27.67 1.95
CA SER A 77 -0.36 -28.54 1.28
C SER A 77 -0.66 -29.80 2.11
N ASN A 78 0.38 -30.54 2.51
CA ASN A 78 0.26 -31.79 3.27
C ASN A 78 -0.38 -31.62 4.65
N LEU A 79 -0.18 -30.46 5.29
CA LEU A 79 -0.80 -30.14 6.58
C LEU A 79 -2.21 -29.55 6.44
N GLY A 80 -2.74 -29.49 5.21
CA GLY A 80 -4.13 -29.17 4.93
C GLY A 80 -4.45 -27.68 4.97
N VAL A 81 -3.46 -26.79 4.82
CA VAL A 81 -3.69 -25.34 4.69
C VAL A 81 -4.43 -25.03 3.40
N ASN A 82 -3.99 -25.63 2.29
CA ASN A 82 -4.61 -25.45 0.98
C ASN A 82 -6.08 -25.93 0.99
N ASP A 83 -6.35 -27.07 1.62
CA ASP A 83 -7.71 -27.61 1.76
C ASP A 83 -8.59 -26.81 2.73
N ALA A 84 -7.98 -26.07 3.65
CA ALA A 84 -8.68 -25.26 4.64
C ALA A 84 -9.12 -23.90 4.08
N ALA A 85 -8.40 -23.38 3.09
CA ALA A 85 -8.71 -22.12 2.44
C ALA A 85 -9.87 -22.29 1.43
N SER A 86 -10.65 -21.23 1.24
CA SER A 86 -11.73 -21.19 0.25
C SER A 86 -11.18 -21.02 -1.16
N PHE A 87 -10.03 -20.36 -1.29
CA PHE A 87 -9.31 -20.20 -2.55
C PHE A 87 -7.80 -20.15 -2.28
N VAL A 88 -7.01 -20.72 -3.18
CA VAL A 88 -5.56 -20.73 -3.10
C VAL A 88 -4.98 -20.04 -4.33
N ILE A 89 -4.21 -18.98 -4.10
CA ILE A 89 -3.42 -18.31 -5.14
C ILE A 89 -2.07 -19.00 -5.21
N ASP A 90 -1.79 -19.63 -6.35
CA ASP A 90 -0.55 -20.37 -6.57
C ASP A 90 0.59 -19.42 -6.97
N GLY A 91 1.41 -18.99 -6.01
CA GLY A 91 2.54 -18.08 -6.24
C GLY A 91 3.48 -18.51 -7.38
N PRO A 92 3.92 -19.78 -7.43
CA PRO A 92 4.73 -20.32 -8.51
C PRO A 92 4.13 -20.18 -9.90
N SER A 93 2.79 -20.21 -10.04
CA SER A 93 2.14 -20.19 -11.36
C SER A 93 2.44 -18.93 -12.17
N PHE A 94 2.75 -17.82 -11.50
CA PHE A 94 3.08 -16.54 -12.13
C PHE A 94 4.52 -16.08 -11.85
N THR A 95 5.35 -16.89 -11.18
CA THR A 95 6.75 -16.56 -10.84
C THR A 95 7.80 -17.61 -11.25
N GLY A 96 7.41 -18.88 -11.48
CA GLY A 96 8.35 -20.02 -11.52
C GLY A 96 8.97 -20.41 -12.86
N ASN A 97 8.50 -19.85 -13.98
CA ASN A 97 9.05 -20.15 -15.30
C ASN A 97 10.25 -19.22 -15.62
N ASP A 98 10.29 -18.66 -16.83
CA ASP A 98 11.35 -17.74 -17.31
C ASP A 98 11.46 -16.44 -16.50
N ARG A 99 10.42 -16.16 -15.71
CA ARG A 99 10.22 -14.91 -14.97
C ARG A 99 10.95 -14.85 -13.64
N VAL A 100 11.51 -15.97 -13.16
CA VAL A 100 12.28 -15.98 -11.91
C VAL A 100 13.46 -14.99 -11.97
N THR A 101 14.02 -14.81 -13.16
CA THR A 101 15.15 -13.89 -13.41
C THR A 101 14.76 -12.41 -13.30
N GLU A 102 13.47 -12.07 -13.33
CA GLU A 102 12.97 -10.71 -13.14
C GLU A 102 12.98 -10.28 -11.66
N SER A 103 13.30 -11.19 -10.74
CA SER A 103 13.44 -10.86 -9.32
C SER A 103 14.67 -9.97 -9.07
N HIS A 104 14.46 -8.89 -8.31
CA HIS A 104 15.49 -7.87 -8.03
C HIS A 104 16.56 -8.35 -7.05
N ASP A 105 16.14 -9.03 -5.98
CA ASP A 105 17.00 -9.46 -4.86
C ASP A 105 16.92 -10.97 -4.57
N GLY A 106 16.28 -11.71 -5.47
CA GLY A 106 15.98 -13.13 -5.30
C GLY A 106 14.61 -13.43 -4.70
N ILE A 107 13.95 -12.44 -4.07
CA ILE A 107 12.68 -12.63 -3.36
C ILE A 107 11.60 -11.70 -3.94
N GLN A 108 11.94 -10.42 -4.12
CA GLN A 108 11.02 -9.40 -4.58
C GLN A 108 10.93 -9.40 -6.10
N TYR A 109 9.71 -9.34 -6.60
CA TYR A 109 9.38 -9.19 -8.02
C TYR A 109 9.02 -7.74 -8.35
N ALA A 110 9.00 -7.42 -9.65
CA ALA A 110 8.54 -6.13 -10.14
C ALA A 110 7.03 -5.93 -9.88
N ALA A 111 6.56 -4.68 -9.97
CA ALA A 111 5.20 -4.28 -9.61
C ALA A 111 4.13 -5.08 -10.37
N GLU A 112 4.39 -5.40 -11.63
CA GLU A 112 3.49 -6.09 -12.54
C GLU A 112 3.08 -7.49 -12.02
N PHE A 113 3.92 -8.14 -11.22
CA PHE A 113 3.59 -9.44 -10.62
C PHE A 113 2.58 -9.31 -9.49
N TYR A 114 2.66 -8.23 -8.72
CA TYR A 114 1.68 -7.95 -7.67
C TYR A 114 0.35 -7.54 -8.28
N ASP A 115 0.35 -6.82 -9.40
CA ASP A 115 -0.87 -6.50 -10.16
C ASP A 115 -1.58 -7.77 -10.64
N VAL A 116 -0.83 -8.75 -11.16
CA VAL A 116 -1.39 -10.07 -11.55
C VAL A 116 -1.96 -10.80 -10.35
N GLY A 117 -1.23 -10.86 -9.24
CA GLY A 117 -1.72 -11.49 -8.01
C GLY A 117 -2.98 -10.82 -7.46
N ALA A 118 -3.03 -9.49 -7.48
CA ALA A 118 -4.20 -8.72 -7.09
C ALA A 118 -5.39 -8.98 -8.03
N GLN A 119 -5.15 -9.04 -9.34
CA GLN A 119 -6.20 -9.36 -10.31
C GLN A 119 -6.78 -10.75 -10.10
N ILE A 120 -5.93 -11.76 -9.85
CA ILE A 120 -6.40 -13.12 -9.51
C ILE A 120 -7.22 -13.09 -8.22
N LEU A 121 -6.77 -12.36 -7.20
CA LEU A 121 -7.50 -12.20 -5.94
C LEU A 121 -8.88 -11.55 -6.16
N PHE A 122 -8.96 -10.44 -6.89
CA PHE A 122 -10.23 -9.76 -7.16
C PHE A 122 -11.18 -10.64 -7.98
N ASN A 123 -10.66 -11.36 -8.97
CA ASN A 123 -11.45 -12.34 -9.70
C ASN A 123 -11.95 -13.45 -8.77
N ALA A 124 -11.12 -13.94 -7.85
CA ALA A 124 -11.55 -14.95 -6.87
C ALA A 124 -12.62 -14.42 -5.90
N LEU A 125 -12.54 -13.15 -5.50
CA LEU A 125 -13.55 -12.54 -4.64
C LEU A 125 -14.93 -12.49 -5.29
N ASP A 126 -15.00 -12.33 -6.61
CA ASP A 126 -16.27 -12.40 -7.36
C ASP A 126 -16.97 -13.76 -7.16
N TRP A 127 -16.20 -14.85 -7.08
CA TRP A 127 -16.75 -16.19 -6.81
C TRP A 127 -16.99 -16.48 -5.32
N LEU A 128 -16.22 -15.84 -4.44
CA LEU A 128 -16.21 -16.14 -3.00
C LEU A 128 -17.21 -15.31 -2.20
N LEU A 129 -17.48 -14.09 -2.65
CA LEU A 129 -18.43 -13.22 -1.96
C LEU A 129 -19.84 -13.54 -2.45
N PRO A 130 -20.83 -13.60 -1.53
CA PRO A 130 -22.22 -13.75 -1.94
C PRO A 130 -22.56 -12.62 -2.92
N HIS A 131 -23.04 -12.99 -4.11
CA HIS A 131 -23.72 -12.05 -4.97
C HIS A 131 -25.04 -11.70 -4.29
N ASP A 132 -25.32 -10.41 -4.13
CA ASP A 132 -26.66 -9.98 -3.80
C ASP A 132 -27.60 -10.58 -4.85
N ASP A 133 -28.61 -11.33 -4.42
CA ASP A 133 -29.64 -11.79 -5.35
C ASP A 133 -30.21 -10.54 -6.03
N PRO A 134 -30.38 -10.53 -7.37
CA PRO A 134 -30.93 -9.37 -8.06
C PRO A 134 -32.33 -8.98 -7.58
N ASP A 135 -32.99 -9.87 -6.82
CA ASP A 135 -34.27 -9.65 -6.14
C ASP A 135 -34.15 -8.94 -4.76
N ASP A 136 -32.96 -8.94 -4.15
CA ASP A 136 -32.64 -8.28 -2.86
C ASP A 136 -31.96 -6.91 -3.03
N LEU A 137 -31.58 -6.55 -4.26
CA LEU A 137 -31.09 -5.21 -4.57
C LEU A 137 -32.28 -4.25 -4.61
N ASP A 138 -32.34 -3.34 -3.63
CA ASP A 138 -33.19 -2.16 -3.73
C ASP A 138 -32.98 -1.54 -5.13
N PRO A 139 -34.05 -1.29 -5.91
CA PRO A 139 -33.91 -0.79 -7.27
C PRO A 139 -33.03 0.44 -7.24
N PHE A 140 -31.93 0.42 -8.00
CA PHE A 140 -30.99 1.53 -8.06
C PHE A 140 -31.75 2.83 -8.38
N VAL A 141 -32.00 3.65 -7.36
CA VAL A 141 -32.55 4.99 -7.52
C VAL A 141 -31.35 5.88 -7.78
N ALA A 142 -31.10 6.18 -9.05
CA ALA A 142 -30.13 7.20 -9.40
C ALA A 142 -30.45 8.47 -8.59
N PRO A 143 -29.48 9.05 -7.85
CA PRO A 143 -29.73 10.27 -7.11
C PRO A 143 -30.20 11.33 -8.11
N GLU A 144 -31.34 11.96 -7.84
CA GLU A 144 -31.87 13.02 -8.71
C GLU A 144 -30.79 14.08 -8.92
N THR A 145 -30.38 14.26 -10.18
CA THR A 145 -29.43 15.28 -10.61
C THR A 145 -30.04 16.65 -10.35
N GLY A 146 -29.77 17.18 -9.17
CA GLY A 146 -30.41 18.39 -8.67
C GLY A 146 -30.22 18.63 -7.17
N SER A 147 -29.87 17.61 -6.38
CA SER A 147 -29.59 17.78 -4.94
C SER A 147 -28.34 18.63 -4.64
N MET A 148 -27.46 18.84 -5.62
CA MET A 148 -26.35 19.82 -5.55
C MET A 148 -26.73 21.21 -6.11
N GLY A 149 -27.99 21.41 -6.51
CA GLY A 149 -28.50 22.63 -7.13
C GLY A 149 -28.96 23.70 -6.14
N SER A 150 -28.45 23.72 -4.91
CA SER A 150 -28.74 24.87 -4.04
C SER A 150 -27.93 26.06 -4.54
N SER A 151 -28.58 27.00 -5.22
CA SER A 151 -27.94 28.22 -5.74
C SER A 151 -27.21 29.00 -4.64
N LEU A 152 -27.64 28.83 -3.39
CA LEU A 152 -27.03 29.42 -2.21
C LEU A 152 -25.62 28.89 -1.92
N LEU A 153 -25.37 27.59 -2.10
CA LEU A 153 -24.04 27.00 -1.91
C LEU A 153 -23.07 27.49 -3.00
N GLY A 154 -23.55 27.63 -4.25
CA GLY A 154 -22.80 28.23 -5.33
C GLY A 154 -22.40 29.69 -5.05
N ILE A 155 -23.34 30.48 -4.49
CA ILE A 155 -23.06 31.87 -4.06
C ILE A 155 -22.02 31.90 -2.93
N MET A 156 -22.09 30.99 -1.95
CA MET A 156 -21.09 30.94 -0.87
C MET A 156 -19.69 30.60 -1.39
N ILE A 157 -19.58 29.66 -2.34
CA ILE A 157 -18.29 29.31 -2.95
C ILE A 157 -17.73 30.51 -3.74
N LEU A 158 -18.57 31.26 -4.47
CA LEU A 158 -18.14 32.47 -5.17
C LEU A 158 -17.68 33.57 -4.20
N LEU A 159 -18.35 33.73 -3.06
CA LEU A 159 -17.93 34.67 -2.01
C LEU A 159 -16.58 34.27 -1.40
N PHE A 160 -16.36 33.00 -1.13
CA PHE A 160 -15.07 32.52 -0.64
C PHE A 160 -13.97 32.68 -1.68
N ALA A 161 -14.24 32.37 -2.95
CA ALA A 161 -13.27 32.59 -4.03
C ALA A 161 -12.91 34.08 -4.17
N PHE A 162 -13.89 34.99 -4.07
CA PHE A 162 -13.65 36.43 -4.09
C PHE A 162 -12.80 36.88 -2.89
N LEU A 163 -13.13 36.46 -1.67
CA LEU A 163 -12.30 36.73 -0.49
C LEU A 163 -10.89 36.16 -0.67
N SER A 164 -10.75 34.95 -1.19
CA SER A 164 -9.42 34.37 -1.40
C SER A 164 -8.59 35.16 -2.40
N LEU A 165 -9.20 35.65 -3.48
CA LEU A 165 -8.52 36.46 -4.48
C LEU A 165 -8.05 37.81 -3.91
N PHE A 166 -8.82 38.43 -3.01
CA PHE A 166 -8.44 39.73 -2.43
C PHE A 166 -7.51 39.64 -1.22
N PHE A 167 -7.59 38.54 -0.44
CA PHE A 167 -6.86 38.41 0.83
C PHE A 167 -5.64 37.47 0.74
N PHE A 168 -5.67 36.43 -0.10
CA PHE A 168 -4.55 35.49 -0.26
C PHE A 168 -3.67 35.80 -1.48
N ASP A 169 -4.16 36.56 -2.46
CA ASP A 169 -3.29 37.04 -3.54
C ASP A 169 -2.41 38.18 -3.01
N SER A 170 -1.13 37.88 -2.88
CA SER A 170 -0.05 38.68 -2.29
C SER A 170 0.13 40.09 -2.88
N TYR A 171 -0.62 40.43 -3.94
CA TYR A 171 -0.50 41.69 -4.66
C TYR A 171 -1.28 42.87 -4.06
N LEU A 172 -2.38 42.66 -3.33
CA LEU A 172 -3.26 43.78 -2.93
C LEU A 172 -3.67 43.84 -1.45
N GLY A 173 -3.90 42.72 -0.76
CA GLY A 173 -4.59 42.73 0.54
C GLY A 173 -3.69 42.98 1.75
N LEU A 174 -2.85 42.00 2.09
CA LEU A 174 -2.10 42.01 3.36
C LEU A 174 -0.89 42.95 3.33
N SER A 175 -0.20 43.06 2.19
CA SER A 175 0.99 43.91 2.02
C SER A 175 0.68 45.41 2.13
N TYR A 176 -0.51 45.85 1.71
CA TYR A 176 -0.98 47.23 1.86
C TYR A 176 -1.46 47.52 3.29
N ILE A 177 -2.09 46.56 3.96
CA ILE A 177 -2.49 46.73 5.36
C ILE A 177 -1.24 46.82 6.25
N SER A 178 -0.18 46.03 5.99
CA SER A 178 1.08 46.18 6.71
C SER A 178 1.73 47.55 6.50
N SER A 179 1.58 48.16 5.32
CA SER A 179 2.13 49.48 5.02
C SER A 179 1.44 50.63 5.77
N VAL A 180 0.22 50.41 6.30
CA VAL A 180 -0.49 51.39 7.15
C VAL A 180 0.08 51.39 8.57
N PHE A 181 0.61 50.26 9.04
CA PHE A 181 1.21 50.13 10.36
C PHE A 181 2.72 50.42 10.38
N SER A 182 3.41 50.39 9.23
CA SER A 182 4.78 50.87 9.08
C SER A 182 4.79 52.30 8.51
N ASN A 183 5.37 53.26 9.22
CA ASN A 183 5.35 54.69 8.86
C ASN A 183 5.80 54.99 7.41
N GLY A 184 4.84 55.08 6.49
CA GLY A 184 5.00 55.76 5.20
C GLY A 184 5.79 55.03 4.12
N VAL A 185 6.08 53.73 4.28
CA VAL A 185 6.86 52.95 3.31
C VAL A 185 5.93 52.26 2.32
N THR A 186 6.11 52.52 1.03
CA THR A 186 5.36 51.86 -0.04
C THR A 186 5.76 50.37 -0.12
N PRO A 187 4.86 49.43 -0.48
CA PRO A 187 5.16 48.00 -0.49
C PRO A 187 6.39 47.60 -1.33
N CYS A 188 6.69 48.38 -2.38
CA CYS A 188 7.88 48.19 -3.21
C CYS A 188 9.20 48.44 -2.47
N ASP A 189 9.19 49.28 -1.44
CA ASP A 189 10.39 49.74 -0.71
C ASP A 189 10.57 48.96 0.61
N LEU A 190 9.54 48.22 1.05
CA LEU A 190 9.52 47.44 2.29
C LEU A 190 10.61 46.36 2.33
N TYR A 191 10.94 45.80 1.16
CA TYR A 191 12.02 44.82 1.02
C TYR A 191 13.39 45.46 1.26
N GLU A 192 13.67 46.63 0.67
CA GLU A 192 14.95 47.31 0.83
C GLU A 192 15.18 47.73 2.30
N GLU A 193 14.14 48.22 2.97
CA GLU A 193 14.25 48.69 4.36
C GLU A 193 14.38 47.54 5.38
N ALA A 194 13.74 46.39 5.12
CA ALA A 194 13.88 45.20 5.97
C ALA A 194 15.27 44.55 5.86
N PHE A 195 15.93 44.62 4.69
CA PHE A 195 17.23 43.99 4.46
C PHE A 195 18.42 44.95 4.67
N ASN A 196 18.20 46.26 4.71
CA ASN A 196 19.25 47.26 4.95
C ASN A 196 20.11 47.02 6.22
N PRO A 197 19.52 46.68 7.39
CA PRO A 197 20.31 46.43 8.61
C PRO A 197 21.23 45.21 8.50
N ILE A 198 20.88 44.26 7.62
CA ILE A 198 21.67 43.06 7.35
C ILE A 198 22.79 43.38 6.37
N LEU A 199 22.49 44.16 5.32
CA LEU A 199 23.46 44.58 4.31
C LEU A 199 24.54 45.52 4.88
N GLU A 200 24.20 46.39 5.84
CA GLU A 200 25.19 47.25 6.53
C GLU A 200 26.17 46.48 7.42
N ARG A 201 25.79 45.28 7.90
CA ARG A 201 26.64 44.44 8.77
C ARG A 201 27.61 43.54 8.02
N ILE A 202 27.51 43.47 6.69
CA ILE A 202 28.45 42.69 5.86
C ILE A 202 29.65 43.59 5.53
N PRO A 203 30.85 43.33 6.09
CA PRO A 203 32.02 44.14 5.78
C PRO A 203 32.38 43.97 4.30
N LYS A 204 32.41 45.07 3.55
CA LYS A 204 32.91 45.09 2.17
C LYS A 204 34.38 44.65 2.18
N GLN A 205 34.66 43.44 1.71
CA GLN A 205 36.02 43.01 1.42
C GLN A 205 36.53 43.80 0.22
N HIS A 206 37.50 44.68 0.46
CA HIS A 206 38.36 45.27 -0.57
C HIS A 206 39.68 44.50 -0.61
#